data_AF-A0A9D8ZNP6-F1
#
_entry.id   AF-A0A9D8ZNP6-F1
#
_cell.length_a   1.000
_cell.length_b   1.000
_cell.length_c   1.000
_cell.angle_alpha   90.00
_cell.angle_beta   90.00
_cell.angle_gamma   90.00
#
_symmetry.space_group_name_H-M   'P 1'
#
loop_
_entity.id
_entity.type
_entity.pdbx_description
1 polymer ?
#
loop_
_entity_poly.entity_id
_entity_poly.type
_entity_poly.pdbx_seq_one_letter_code
_entity_poly.pdbx_strand_id
1 'polypeptide(L)'
;MSRASTMRRYGILVYAAVLVAAMQLSGCVGMVIGGAATAGVAAYQERGIKGVAQDTATATKVRANMLDANDELFRDVGIEVYEGRVLLTGRVPTEERRAEAVKIAWGVSDVKDVINEVLVSENPLSDIANDSWITTQLKSKMTFDKDILAINYSIETVGAVIYLIGIAQDDAELQRVINHARGIKYVKRVVSHVRVKSAAAS
;
A
#
# COMPACT_ATOMS: atom_id res chain seq x y z
N MET A 1 -27.11 49.48 -3.39
CA MET A 1 -26.22 48.47 -2.77
C MET A 1 -24.94 48.36 -3.60
N SER A 2 -23.77 48.67 -3.03
CA SER A 2 -22.51 48.84 -3.74
C SER A 2 -21.91 47.49 -4.19
N ARG A 3 -21.56 47.36 -5.48
CA ARG A 3 -20.89 46.20 -6.12
C ARG A 3 -19.69 45.66 -5.31
N ALA A 4 -19.04 46.52 -4.51
CA ALA A 4 -17.91 46.18 -3.65
C ALA A 4 -18.27 45.21 -2.51
N SER A 5 -19.49 45.25 -1.96
CA SER A 5 -19.89 44.32 -0.89
C SER A 5 -20.16 42.91 -1.40
N THR A 6 -20.63 42.80 -2.64
CA THR A 6 -20.87 41.53 -3.33
C THR A 6 -19.55 40.83 -3.70
N MET A 7 -18.56 41.56 -4.25
CA MET A 7 -17.23 41.01 -4.54
C MET A 7 -16.48 40.55 -3.27
N ARG A 8 -16.60 41.28 -2.16
CA ARG A 8 -15.99 40.88 -0.87
C ARG A 8 -16.61 39.61 -0.30
N ARG A 9 -17.92 39.40 -0.51
CA ARG A 9 -18.63 38.17 -0.10
C ARG A 9 -18.20 36.97 -0.95
N TYR A 10 -18.05 37.12 -2.27
CA TYR A 10 -17.55 36.04 -3.13
C TYR A 10 -16.10 35.68 -2.83
N GLY A 11 -15.23 36.67 -2.53
CA GLY A 11 -13.85 36.41 -2.11
C GLY A 11 -13.77 35.60 -0.82
N ILE A 12 -14.62 35.90 0.18
CA ILE A 12 -14.71 35.14 1.43
C ILE A 12 -15.22 33.71 1.18
N LEU A 13 -16.21 33.54 0.31
CA LEU A 13 -16.76 32.21 -0.03
C LEU A 13 -15.76 31.33 -0.79
N VAL A 14 -15.01 31.91 -1.74
CA VAL A 14 -13.95 31.20 -2.46
C VAL A 14 -12.80 30.84 -1.51
N TYR A 15 -12.40 31.75 -0.62
CA TYR A 15 -11.36 31.48 0.38
C TYR A 15 -11.76 30.40 1.37
N ALA A 16 -13.03 30.41 1.83
CA ALA A 16 -13.59 29.35 2.67
C ALA A 16 -13.64 28.00 1.94
N ALA A 17 -14.01 27.98 0.65
CA ALA A 17 -14.03 26.75 -0.15
C ALA A 17 -12.62 26.18 -0.35
N VAL A 18 -11.62 27.03 -0.58
CA VAL A 18 -10.21 26.62 -0.69
C VAL A 18 -9.66 26.11 0.64
N LEU A 19 -10.02 26.73 1.77
CA LEU A 19 -9.65 26.25 3.11
C LEU A 19 -10.28 24.90 3.45
N VAL A 20 -11.57 24.72 3.14
CA VAL A 20 -12.27 23.43 3.33
C VAL A 20 -11.67 22.34 2.42
N ALA A 21 -11.31 22.68 1.17
CA ALA A 21 -10.60 21.77 0.28
C ALA A 21 -9.20 21.43 0.82
N ALA A 22 -8.47 22.39 1.37
CA ALA A 22 -7.15 22.17 1.98
C ALA A 22 -7.21 21.27 3.23
N MET A 23 -8.28 21.34 4.01
CA MET A 23 -8.49 20.44 5.16
C MET A 23 -8.68 18.97 4.75
N GLN A 24 -9.14 18.71 3.52
CA GLN A 24 -9.29 17.36 2.96
C GLN A 24 -7.94 16.74 2.53
N LEU A 25 -6.88 17.54 2.39
CA LEU A 25 -5.53 17.05 2.09
C LEU A 25 -4.76 16.56 3.33
N SER A 26 -5.28 16.81 4.54
CA SER A 26 -4.76 16.15 5.75
C SER A 26 -5.30 14.71 5.80
N GLY A 27 -4.58 13.80 5.16
CA GLY A 27 -4.86 12.38 5.09
C GLY A 27 -4.97 11.73 6.48
N CYS A 28 -6.15 11.82 7.08
CA CYS A 28 -6.63 11.03 8.22
C CYS A 28 -8.17 11.08 8.34
N VAL A 29 -8.84 11.95 7.56
CA VAL A 29 -10.32 12.06 7.48
C VAL A 29 -10.91 11.05 6.47
N GLY A 30 -10.22 9.95 6.18
CA GLY A 30 -10.84 8.81 5.49
C GLY A 30 -11.76 8.01 6.41
N MET A 31 -11.64 8.17 7.74
CA MET A 31 -12.26 7.26 8.70
C MET A 31 -13.74 7.58 9.00
N VAL A 32 -14.16 8.85 8.94
CA VAL A 32 -15.49 9.24 9.44
C VAL A 32 -16.58 9.26 8.35
N ILE A 33 -16.21 9.48 7.08
CA ILE A 33 -17.14 9.39 5.94
C ILE A 33 -16.89 8.10 5.11
N GLY A 34 -15.73 7.46 5.26
CA GLY A 34 -15.30 6.34 4.43
C GLY A 34 -15.69 4.95 4.91
N GLY A 35 -16.24 4.75 6.12
CA GLY A 35 -16.50 3.41 6.67
C GLY A 35 -17.33 2.49 5.78
N ALA A 36 -18.36 3.03 5.12
CA ALA A 36 -19.19 2.27 4.16
C ALA A 36 -18.48 2.02 2.83
N ALA A 37 -17.71 2.99 2.32
CA ALA A 37 -16.95 2.84 1.08
C ALA A 37 -15.80 1.83 1.23
N THR A 38 -15.08 1.86 2.36
CA THR A 38 -14.01 0.91 2.66
C THR A 38 -14.56 -0.50 2.93
N ALA A 39 -15.70 -0.62 3.63
CA ALA A 39 -16.37 -1.91 3.82
C ALA A 39 -16.92 -2.48 2.50
N GLY A 40 -17.47 -1.62 1.64
CA GLY A 40 -17.93 -2.00 0.30
C GLY A 40 -16.79 -2.57 -0.55
N VAL A 41 -15.65 -1.89 -0.62
CA VAL A 41 -14.47 -2.38 -1.37
C VAL A 41 -13.90 -3.67 -0.75
N ALA A 42 -13.85 -3.78 0.57
CA ALA A 42 -13.36 -4.97 1.26
C ALA A 42 -14.23 -6.21 1.00
N ALA A 43 -15.53 -6.05 0.74
CA ALA A 43 -16.42 -7.16 0.41
C ALA A 43 -16.13 -7.80 -0.96
N TYR A 44 -15.57 -7.04 -1.90
CA TYR A 44 -15.23 -7.51 -3.24
C TYR A 44 -13.82 -8.09 -3.34
N GLN A 45 -13.00 -7.96 -2.30
CA GLN A 45 -11.69 -8.62 -2.27
C GLN A 45 -11.87 -10.12 -2.08
N GLU A 46 -10.97 -10.92 -2.65
CA GLU A 46 -10.98 -12.38 -2.51
C GLU A 46 -10.92 -12.84 -1.04
N ARG A 47 -10.16 -12.11 -0.22
CA ARG A 47 -10.05 -12.37 1.23
C ARG A 47 -11.27 -11.91 2.05
N GLY A 48 -12.20 -11.16 1.45
CA GLY A 48 -13.40 -10.61 2.08
C GLY A 48 -13.14 -9.65 3.25
N ILE A 49 -14.22 -9.15 3.87
CA ILE A 49 -14.13 -8.16 4.98
C ILE A 49 -13.37 -8.73 6.18
N LYS A 50 -13.63 -9.99 6.56
CA LYS A 50 -12.96 -10.62 7.69
C LYS A 50 -11.46 -10.78 7.45
N GLY A 51 -11.06 -11.21 6.25
CA GLY A 51 -9.65 -11.34 5.89
C GLY A 51 -8.95 -9.98 5.88
N VAL A 52 -9.57 -8.95 5.31
CA VAL A 52 -9.04 -7.57 5.36
C VAL A 52 -8.85 -7.10 6.81
N ALA A 53 -9.83 -7.32 7.68
CA ALA A 53 -9.75 -6.94 9.08
C ALA A 53 -8.63 -7.69 9.83
N GLN A 54 -8.51 -9.00 9.59
CA GLN A 54 -7.44 -9.83 10.17
C GLN A 54 -6.05 -9.42 9.69
N ASP A 55 -5.90 -9.16 8.38
CA ASP A 55 -4.63 -8.71 7.81
C ASP A 55 -4.25 -7.32 8.34
N THR A 56 -5.22 -6.40 8.48
CA THR A 56 -5.01 -5.06 9.06
C THR A 56 -4.59 -5.15 10.53
N ALA A 57 -5.24 -6.02 11.31
CA ALA A 57 -4.88 -6.26 12.70
C ALA A 57 -3.46 -6.85 12.81
N THR A 58 -3.12 -7.80 11.95
CA THR A 58 -1.78 -8.40 11.86
C THR A 58 -0.73 -7.34 11.52
N ALA A 59 -0.95 -6.53 10.49
CA ALA A 59 -0.06 -5.45 10.10
C ALA A 59 0.14 -4.44 11.24
N THR A 60 -0.93 -4.09 11.95
CA THR A 60 -0.86 -3.17 13.11
C THR A 60 -0.04 -3.76 14.25
N LYS A 61 -0.24 -5.05 14.59
CA LYS A 61 0.56 -5.73 15.61
C LYS A 61 2.04 -5.78 15.22
N VAL A 62 2.37 -6.15 13.98
CA VAL A 62 3.76 -6.19 13.50
C VAL A 62 4.37 -4.78 13.57
N ARG A 63 3.65 -3.74 13.11
CA ARG A 63 4.10 -2.34 13.20
C ARG A 63 4.35 -1.90 14.64
N ALA A 64 3.43 -2.21 15.55
CA ALA A 64 3.57 -1.86 16.96
C ALA A 64 4.79 -2.56 17.58
N ASN A 65 4.96 -3.85 17.34
CA ASN A 65 6.12 -4.60 17.84
C ASN A 65 7.45 -4.07 17.25
N MET A 66 7.46 -3.62 15.99
CA MET A 66 8.63 -2.96 15.41
C MET A 66 8.94 -1.64 16.09
N LEU A 67 7.92 -0.81 16.35
CA LEU A 67 8.08 0.45 17.06
C LEU A 67 8.61 0.25 18.48
N ASP A 68 8.08 -0.74 19.21
CA ASP A 68 8.49 -1.07 20.57
C ASP A 68 9.93 -1.58 20.64
N ALA A 69 10.38 -2.31 19.61
CA ALA A 69 11.75 -2.80 19.51
C ALA A 69 12.72 -1.70 19.06
N ASN A 70 12.37 -0.96 18.01
CA ASN A 70 13.20 0.08 17.43
C ASN A 70 12.42 1.03 16.50
N ASP A 71 12.53 2.34 16.73
CA ASP A 71 11.87 3.37 15.94
C ASP A 71 12.35 3.43 14.48
N GLU A 72 13.60 3.06 14.19
CA GLU A 72 14.12 2.97 12.83
C GLU A 72 13.43 1.84 12.06
N LEU A 73 13.19 0.68 12.68
CA LEU A 73 12.46 -0.42 12.02
C LEU A 73 11.03 -0.01 11.66
N PHE A 74 10.35 0.69 12.58
CA PHE A 74 9.01 1.20 12.31
C PHE A 74 8.98 2.20 11.13
N ARG A 75 10.02 3.02 10.98
CA ARG A 75 10.12 4.03 9.93
C ARG A 75 10.57 3.47 8.59
N ASP A 76 11.54 2.56 8.61
CA ASP A 76 12.33 2.19 7.43
C ASP A 76 11.89 0.84 6.81
N VAL A 77 11.04 0.07 7.51
CA VAL A 77 10.47 -1.20 7.02
C VAL A 77 8.98 -1.06 6.70
N GLY A 78 8.63 -1.25 5.43
CA GLY A 78 7.25 -1.36 4.95
C GLY A 78 6.66 -2.72 5.28
N ILE A 79 5.36 -2.75 5.61
CA ILE A 79 4.63 -3.97 5.97
C ILE A 79 3.31 -4.02 5.19
N GLU A 80 3.21 -5.03 4.33
CA GLU A 80 1.98 -5.36 3.61
C GLU A 80 1.53 -6.78 3.98
N VAL A 81 0.25 -6.96 4.30
CA VAL A 81 -0.28 -8.26 4.72
C VAL A 81 -1.43 -8.67 3.82
N TYR A 82 -1.34 -9.91 3.30
CA TYR A 82 -2.38 -10.49 2.45
C TYR A 82 -2.58 -11.99 2.78
N GLU A 83 -3.76 -12.31 3.32
CA GLU A 83 -4.14 -13.65 3.82
C GLU A 83 -3.21 -14.23 4.89
N GLY A 84 -2.66 -13.37 5.74
CA GLY A 84 -1.66 -13.73 6.76
C GLY A 84 -0.23 -13.89 6.24
N ARG A 85 0.03 -13.64 4.95
CA ARG A 85 1.39 -13.54 4.40
C ARG A 85 1.88 -12.10 4.55
N VAL A 86 2.99 -11.92 5.25
CA VAL A 86 3.59 -10.61 5.53
C VAL A 86 4.72 -10.36 4.53
N LEU A 87 4.56 -9.35 3.69
CA LEU A 87 5.63 -8.82 2.86
C LEU A 87 6.33 -7.69 3.62
N LEU A 88 7.62 -7.87 3.87
CA LEU A 88 8.51 -6.85 4.42
C LEU A 88 9.34 -6.25 3.30
N THR A 89 9.31 -4.92 3.18
CA THR A 89 10.09 -4.16 2.20
C THR A 89 10.81 -3.01 2.89
N GLY A 90 11.68 -2.31 2.17
CA GLY A 90 12.33 -1.11 2.67
C GLY A 90 13.83 -1.25 2.68
N ARG A 91 14.49 -0.43 3.49
CA ARG A 91 15.95 -0.35 3.55
C ARG A 91 16.40 -0.22 4.99
N VAL A 92 17.32 -1.07 5.40
CA VAL A 92 17.91 -1.02 6.74
C VAL A 92 19.44 -0.96 6.64
N PRO A 93 20.14 -0.37 7.62
CA PRO A 93 21.58 -0.17 7.53
C PRO A 93 22.39 -1.48 7.67
N THR A 94 21.85 -2.50 8.34
CA THR A 94 22.59 -3.74 8.63
C THR A 94 21.77 -5.01 8.48
N GLU A 95 22.47 -6.14 8.35
CA GLU A 95 21.87 -7.48 8.31
C GLU A 95 21.13 -7.83 9.59
N GLU A 96 21.65 -7.39 10.74
CA GLU A 96 21.04 -7.61 12.05
C GLU A 96 19.66 -6.94 12.12
N ARG A 97 19.53 -5.71 11.61
CA ARG A 97 18.24 -4.99 11.54
C ARG A 97 17.25 -5.72 10.65
N ARG A 98 17.71 -6.24 9.51
CA ARG A 98 16.88 -7.04 8.61
C ARG A 98 16.37 -8.30 9.30
N ALA A 99 17.25 -9.03 9.99
CA ALA A 99 16.90 -10.24 10.72
C ALA A 99 15.95 -9.94 11.90
N GLU A 100 16.14 -8.82 12.58
CA GLU A 100 15.26 -8.34 13.66
C GLU A 100 13.84 -8.09 13.14
N ALA A 101 13.68 -7.40 12.01
CA ALA A 101 12.38 -7.16 11.38
C ALA A 101 11.65 -8.47 11.03
N VAL A 102 12.36 -9.45 10.46
CA VAL A 102 11.81 -10.78 10.14
C VAL A 102 11.39 -11.53 11.41
N LYS A 103 12.22 -11.49 12.46
CA LYS A 103 11.92 -12.13 13.74
C LYS A 103 10.66 -11.53 14.38
N ILE A 104 10.52 -10.21 14.35
CA ILE A 104 9.35 -9.50 14.89
C ILE A 104 8.09 -9.90 14.12
N ALA A 105 8.15 -9.96 12.79
CA ALA A 105 7.02 -10.39 11.97
C ALA A 105 6.56 -11.82 12.31
N TRP A 106 7.49 -12.77 12.41
CA TRP A 106 7.18 -14.16 12.80
C TRP A 106 6.61 -14.30 14.22
N GLY A 107 6.89 -13.33 15.11
CA GLY A 107 6.39 -13.33 16.49
C GLY A 107 4.88 -13.07 16.62
N VAL A 108 4.19 -12.68 15.54
CA VAL A 108 2.76 -12.38 15.57
C VAL A 108 1.93 -13.62 15.21
N SER A 109 0.98 -13.99 16.07
CA SER A 109 0.23 -15.27 16.04
C SER A 109 -0.52 -15.58 14.74
N ASP A 110 -0.88 -14.57 13.96
CA ASP A 110 -1.71 -14.67 12.76
C ASP A 110 -0.87 -14.73 11.46
N VAL A 111 0.45 -14.67 11.58
CA VAL A 111 1.40 -14.70 10.46
C VAL A 111 1.63 -16.13 10.01
N LYS A 112 1.38 -16.39 8.72
CA LYS A 112 1.56 -17.70 8.07
C LYS A 112 2.85 -17.80 7.28
N ASP A 113 3.31 -16.67 6.77
CA ASP A 113 4.51 -16.57 5.95
C ASP A 113 5.10 -15.17 6.07
N VAL A 114 6.44 -15.07 5.98
CA VAL A 114 7.16 -13.79 6.00
C VAL A 114 8.06 -13.75 4.78
N ILE A 115 7.68 -12.89 3.83
CA ILE A 115 8.39 -12.64 2.59
C ILE A 115 9.31 -11.45 2.84
N ASN A 116 10.62 -11.70 2.89
CA ASN A 116 11.62 -10.69 3.20
C ASN A 116 12.25 -10.12 1.91
N GLU A 117 11.88 -8.88 1.58
CA GLU A 117 12.44 -8.09 0.48
C GLU A 117 13.11 -6.80 1.00
N VAL A 118 13.49 -6.78 2.29
CA VAL A 118 14.20 -5.65 2.90
C VAL A 118 15.65 -5.63 2.39
N LEU A 119 16.05 -4.49 1.86
CA LEU A 119 17.40 -4.27 1.33
C LEU A 119 18.32 -3.78 2.45
N VAL A 120 19.57 -4.22 2.45
CA VAL A 120 20.60 -3.65 3.32
C VAL A 120 21.30 -2.52 2.58
N SER A 121 21.17 -1.30 3.08
CA SER A 121 21.70 -0.07 2.46
C SER A 121 21.82 1.05 3.49
N GLU A 122 22.89 1.83 3.42
CA GLU A 122 23.15 2.97 4.31
C GLU A 122 22.22 4.17 4.06
N ASN A 123 21.53 4.22 2.90
CA ASN A 123 20.66 5.33 2.50
C ASN A 123 19.19 4.90 2.42
N PRO A 124 18.46 4.85 3.55
CA PRO A 124 17.09 4.35 3.59
C PRO A 124 16.10 5.20 2.79
N LEU A 125 16.34 6.52 2.70
CA LEU A 125 15.41 7.49 2.08
C LEU A 125 15.66 7.77 0.59
N SER A 126 16.64 7.10 -0.04
CA SER A 126 16.93 7.30 -1.46
C SER A 126 15.74 6.86 -2.33
N ASP A 127 15.38 7.70 -3.32
CA ASP A 127 14.37 7.44 -4.35
C ASP A 127 12.89 7.38 -3.93
N ILE A 128 12.51 7.74 -2.69
CA ILE A 128 11.10 7.68 -2.22
C ILE A 128 10.11 8.39 -3.16
N ALA A 129 10.48 9.56 -3.70
CA ALA A 129 9.61 10.31 -4.62
C ALA A 129 9.38 9.56 -5.94
N ASN A 130 10.45 8.95 -6.49
CA ASN A 130 10.36 8.14 -7.70
C ASN A 130 9.55 6.85 -7.44
N ASP A 131 9.81 6.19 -6.31
CA ASP A 131 9.12 4.97 -5.91
C ASP A 131 7.62 5.22 -5.68
N SER A 132 7.27 6.33 -5.04
CA SER A 132 5.87 6.76 -4.86
C SER A 132 5.21 7.02 -6.21
N TRP A 133 5.91 7.71 -7.12
CA TRP A 133 5.40 7.97 -8.47
C TRP A 133 5.18 6.69 -9.27
N ILE A 134 6.12 5.74 -9.23
CA ILE A 134 6.00 4.42 -9.86
C ILE A 134 4.77 3.68 -9.30
N THR A 135 4.63 3.63 -7.97
CA THR A 135 3.47 3.00 -7.31
C THR A 135 2.16 3.64 -7.76
N THR A 136 2.07 4.97 -7.79
CA THR A 136 0.88 5.69 -8.26
C THR A 136 0.57 5.39 -9.72
N GLN A 137 1.60 5.36 -10.59
CA GLN A 137 1.41 5.03 -12.00
C GLN A 137 0.89 3.60 -12.19
N LEU A 138 1.42 2.63 -11.43
CA LEU A 138 0.94 1.25 -11.50
C LEU A 138 -0.50 1.12 -10.98
N LYS A 139 -0.79 1.70 -9.82
CA LYS A 139 -2.16 1.72 -9.26
C LYS A 139 -3.15 2.32 -10.26
N SER A 140 -2.78 3.42 -10.91
CA SER A 140 -3.59 4.05 -11.96
C SER A 140 -3.83 3.11 -13.14
N LYS A 141 -2.76 2.54 -13.72
CA LYS A 141 -2.86 1.59 -14.84
C LYS A 141 -3.75 0.40 -14.52
N MET A 142 -3.60 -0.20 -13.34
CA MET A 142 -4.43 -1.33 -12.89
C MET A 142 -5.88 -0.94 -12.64
N THR A 143 -6.13 0.28 -12.15
CA THR A 143 -7.50 0.76 -11.88
C THR A 143 -8.28 1.00 -13.18
N PHE A 144 -7.60 1.44 -14.24
CA PHE A 144 -8.23 1.70 -15.54
C PHE A 144 -8.22 0.50 -16.50
N ASP A 145 -7.59 -0.61 -16.11
CA ASP A 145 -7.65 -1.86 -16.85
C ASP A 145 -8.82 -2.71 -16.31
N LYS A 146 -9.89 -2.81 -17.11
CA LYS A 146 -11.11 -3.53 -16.76
C LYS A 146 -10.90 -5.04 -16.54
N ASP A 147 -9.79 -5.60 -17.03
CA ASP A 147 -9.50 -7.02 -16.96
C ASP A 147 -8.53 -7.33 -15.79
N ILE A 148 -8.37 -6.38 -14.85
CA ILE A 148 -7.60 -6.50 -13.61
C ILE A 148 -8.49 -6.16 -12.41
N LEU A 149 -8.55 -7.06 -11.42
CA LEU A 149 -9.18 -6.80 -10.13
C LEU A 149 -8.16 -6.17 -9.18
N ALA A 150 -7.86 -4.89 -9.39
CA ALA A 150 -6.80 -4.16 -8.69
C ALA A 150 -6.90 -4.22 -7.15
N ILE A 151 -8.12 -4.35 -6.62
CA ILE A 151 -8.41 -4.49 -5.19
C ILE A 151 -7.78 -5.74 -4.54
N ASN A 152 -7.40 -6.74 -5.33
CA ASN A 152 -6.80 -7.98 -4.85
C ASN A 152 -5.27 -7.94 -4.78
N TYR A 153 -4.66 -6.78 -5.05
CA TYR A 153 -3.22 -6.59 -5.03
C TYR A 153 -2.83 -5.53 -4.00
N SER A 154 -1.77 -5.82 -3.26
CA SER A 154 -0.97 -4.79 -2.61
C SER A 154 0.34 -4.62 -3.38
N ILE A 155 0.77 -3.36 -3.47
CA ILE A 155 1.84 -2.90 -4.34
C ILE A 155 2.74 -2.02 -3.51
N GLU A 156 4.02 -2.38 -3.47
CA GLU A 156 5.05 -1.61 -2.81
C GLU A 156 6.24 -1.44 -3.75
N THR A 157 6.82 -0.25 -3.80
CA THR A 157 8.00 0.03 -4.63
C THR A 157 9.15 0.50 -3.76
N VAL A 158 10.31 -0.14 -3.87
CA VAL A 158 11.53 0.26 -3.17
C VAL A 158 12.72 0.17 -4.12
N GLY A 159 13.41 1.29 -4.33
CA GLY A 159 14.60 1.37 -5.19
C GLY A 159 14.30 1.07 -6.65
N ALA A 160 13.14 1.51 -7.12
CA ALA A 160 12.57 1.22 -8.43
C ALA A 160 12.35 -0.28 -8.71
N VAL A 161 12.25 -1.10 -7.66
CA VAL A 161 11.78 -2.48 -7.74
C VAL A 161 10.36 -2.54 -7.21
N ILE A 162 9.44 -3.05 -8.02
CA ILE A 162 8.03 -3.23 -7.63
C ILE A 162 7.88 -4.62 -7.02
N TYR A 163 7.32 -4.68 -5.82
CA TYR A 163 6.92 -5.90 -5.12
C TYR A 163 5.40 -6.00 -5.13
N LEU A 164 4.90 -7.14 -5.60
CA LEU A 164 3.47 -7.42 -5.69
C LEU A 164 3.12 -8.58 -4.76
N ILE A 165 2.08 -8.41 -3.94
CA ILE A 165 1.47 -9.49 -3.17
C ILE A 165 -0.05 -9.43 -3.34
N GLY A 166 -0.71 -10.58 -3.34
CA GLY A 166 -2.15 -10.64 -3.54
C GLY A 166 -2.62 -11.93 -4.18
N ILE A 167 -3.79 -11.86 -4.81
CA ILE A 167 -4.40 -12.94 -5.59
C ILE A 167 -4.83 -12.43 -6.95
N ALA A 168 -4.35 -13.07 -8.02
CA ALA A 168 -4.85 -12.90 -9.38
C ALA A 168 -5.99 -13.90 -9.65
N GLN A 169 -6.99 -13.52 -10.45
CA GLN A 169 -8.06 -14.46 -10.86
C GLN A 169 -7.53 -15.58 -11.74
N ASP A 170 -6.60 -15.26 -12.64
CA ASP A 170 -5.95 -16.21 -13.55
C ASP A 170 -4.54 -15.75 -13.92
N ASP A 171 -3.79 -16.61 -14.62
CA ASP A 171 -2.46 -16.28 -15.12
C ASP A 171 -2.45 -15.09 -16.08
N ALA A 172 -3.53 -14.91 -16.86
CA ALA A 172 -3.60 -13.82 -17.84
C ALA A 172 -3.70 -12.46 -17.15
N GLU A 173 -4.48 -12.34 -16.09
CA GLU A 173 -4.54 -11.16 -15.23
C GLU A 173 -3.18 -10.87 -14.61
N LEU A 174 -2.53 -11.88 -14.02
CA LEU A 174 -1.20 -11.71 -13.43
C LEU A 174 -0.19 -11.17 -14.45
N GLN A 175 -0.16 -11.74 -15.67
CA GLN A 175 0.71 -11.25 -16.73
C GLN A 175 0.36 -9.81 -17.17
N ARG A 176 -0.93 -9.44 -17.21
CA ARG A 176 -1.33 -8.05 -17.48
C ARG A 176 -0.77 -7.09 -16.42
N VAL A 177 -0.88 -7.42 -15.14
CA VAL A 177 -0.30 -6.61 -14.05
C VAL A 177 1.21 -6.45 -14.22
N ILE A 178 1.92 -7.56 -14.45
CA ILE A 178 3.38 -7.56 -14.64
C ILE A 178 3.78 -6.71 -15.85
N ASN A 179 3.02 -6.78 -16.94
CA ASN A 179 3.30 -5.99 -18.15
C ASN A 179 3.07 -4.49 -17.93
N HIS A 180 2.01 -4.10 -17.21
CA HIS A 180 1.81 -2.71 -16.80
C HIS A 180 2.96 -2.20 -15.94
N ALA A 181 3.40 -3.01 -14.97
CA ALA A 181 4.52 -2.68 -14.09
C ALA A 181 5.83 -2.49 -14.86
N ARG A 182 6.16 -3.42 -15.78
CA ARG A 182 7.36 -3.33 -16.63
C ARG A 182 7.32 -2.15 -17.62
N GLY A 183 6.13 -1.72 -18.03
CA GLY A 183 5.94 -0.59 -18.93
C GLY A 183 6.13 0.79 -18.27
N ILE A 184 6.32 0.84 -16.95
CA ILE A 184 6.52 2.10 -16.23
C ILE A 184 7.98 2.54 -16.33
N LYS A 185 8.18 3.82 -16.63
CA LYS A 185 9.52 4.41 -16.74
C LYS A 185 10.25 4.29 -15.40
N TYR A 186 11.56 4.05 -15.46
CA TYR A 186 12.48 3.90 -14.32
C TYR A 186 12.35 2.60 -13.51
N VAL A 187 11.34 1.75 -13.76
CA VAL A 187 11.26 0.43 -13.13
C VAL A 187 12.47 -0.41 -13.54
N LYS A 188 13.23 -0.88 -12.55
CA LYS A 188 14.38 -1.75 -12.74
C LYS A 188 13.98 -3.23 -12.77
N ARG A 189 13.03 -3.60 -11.92
CA ARG A 189 12.62 -5.00 -11.74
C ARG A 189 11.20 -5.07 -11.17
N VAL A 190 10.51 -6.17 -11.47
CA VAL A 190 9.22 -6.53 -10.88
C VAL A 190 9.38 -7.89 -10.22
N VAL A 191 9.04 -7.98 -8.94
CA VAL A 191 9.06 -9.19 -8.13
C VAL A 191 7.62 -9.49 -7.72
N SER A 192 7.12 -10.66 -8.11
CA SER A 192 5.74 -11.06 -7.84
C SER A 192 5.68 -12.20 -6.83
N HIS A 193 4.98 -11.95 -5.74
CA HIS A 193 4.55 -12.93 -4.73
C HIS A 193 3.03 -13.16 -4.79
N VAL A 194 2.41 -12.73 -5.89
CA VAL A 194 0.98 -12.93 -6.16
C VAL A 194 0.72 -14.40 -6.43
N ARG A 195 -0.34 -14.93 -5.81
CA ARG A 195 -0.83 -16.27 -6.10
C ARG A 195 -1.90 -16.17 -7.18
N VAL A 196 -1.89 -17.10 -8.12
CA VAL A 196 -3.05 -17.28 -9.01
C VAL A 196 -4.09 -18.08 -8.24
N LYS A 197 -5.33 -17.64 -8.28
CA LYS A 197 -6.47 -18.34 -7.73
C LYS A 197 -6.53 -19.72 -8.39
N SER A 198 -6.15 -20.76 -7.66
CA SER A 198 -6.40 -22.12 -8.12
C SER A 198 -7.91 -22.32 -8.18
N ALA A 199 -8.43 -22.82 -9.30
CA ALA A 199 -9.74 -23.44 -9.27
C ALA A 199 -9.69 -24.48 -8.14
N ALA A 200 -10.52 -24.32 -7.11
CA ALA A 200 -10.51 -25.23 -5.97
C ALA A 200 -10.56 -26.66 -6.51
N ALA A 201 -9.62 -27.50 -6.07
CA ALA A 201 -9.77 -28.94 -6.24
C ALA A 201 -11.12 -29.31 -5.61
N SER A 202 -12.07 -29.61 -6.47
CA SER A 202 -13.40 -30.14 -6.13
C SER A 202 -13.28 -31.51 -5.49
#